data_AF-A0A4R1SDR9-F1
#
_entry.id   AF-A0A4R1SDR9-F1
#
_cell.length_a   1.000
_cell.length_b   1.000
_cell.length_c   1.000
_cell.angle_alpha   90.00
_cell.angle_beta   90.00
_cell.angle_gamma   90.00
#
_symmetry.space_group_name_H-M   'P 1'
#
loop_
_entity.id
_entity.type
_entity.pdbx_description
1 polymer ?
#
loop_
_entity_poly.entity_id
_entity_poly.type
_entity_poly.pdbx_seq_one_letter_code
_entity_poly.pdbx_strand_id
1 'polypeptide(L)' 'MDMIRLIDGSEGTVVGVLHTGGTPEYIVEIAGTDEVRETVPLDQIKEVIFQLPLTDPETKH' A
#
# COMPACT_ATOMS: atom_id res chain seq x y z
N MET A 1 -3.93 0.24 7.38
CA MET A 1 -3.08 -0.18 6.26
C MET A 1 -3.76 0.32 5.00
N ASP A 2 -3.00 0.92 4.08
CA ASP A 2 -3.56 1.57 2.88
C ASP A 2 -3.59 0.57 1.72
N MET A 3 -4.68 0.61 0.95
CA MET A 3 -4.87 -0.25 -0.22
C MET A 3 -4.66 0.57 -1.49
N ILE A 4 -3.88 0.04 -2.41
CA ILE A 4 -3.50 0.70 -3.66
C ILE A 4 -3.83 -0.17 -4.86
N ARG A 5 -4.01 0.49 -6.01
CA ARG A 5 -4.09 -0.18 -7.31
C ARG A 5 -2.90 0.20 -8.16
N LEU A 6 -2.29 -0.83 -8.72
CA LEU A 6 -1.16 -0.71 -9.62
C LEU A 6 -1.63 -0.42 -11.05
N ILE A 7 -0.73 0.13 -11.87
CA ILE A 7 -1.05 0.49 -13.27
C ILE A 7 -1.41 -0.73 -14.11
N ASP A 8 -0.84 -1.89 -13.82
CA ASP A 8 -1.14 -3.17 -14.47
C ASP A 8 -2.58 -3.68 -14.18
N GLY A 9 -3.27 -3.06 -13.21
CA GLY A 9 -4.61 -3.44 -12.76
C GLY A 9 -4.63 -4.32 -11.52
N SER A 10 -3.47 -4.73 -11.01
CA SER A 10 -3.34 -5.52 -9.78
C SER A 10 -3.70 -4.69 -8.54
N GLU A 11 -4.26 -5.35 -7.54
CA GLU A 11 -4.61 -4.74 -6.25
C GLU A 11 -3.62 -5.21 -5.18
N GLY A 12 -3.17 -4.28 -4.34
CA GLY A 12 -2.16 -4.55 -3.35
C GLY A 12 -2.33 -3.74 -2.06
N THR A 13 -1.81 -4.30 -0.97
CA THR A 13 -1.83 -3.65 0.34
C THR A 13 -0.44 -3.11 0.65
N VAL A 14 -0.34 -1.82 0.97
CA VAL A 14 0.93 -1.23 1.40
C VAL A 14 1.24 -1.70 2.80
N VAL A 15 2.33 -2.45 2.94
CA VAL A 15 2.83 -2.99 4.21
C VAL A 15 4.07 -2.28 4.71
N GLY A 16 4.70 -1.45 3.87
CA GLY A 16 5.86 -0.65 4.26
C GLY A 16 6.26 0.40 3.21
N VAL A 17 7.19 1.28 3.58
CA VAL A 17 7.76 2.30 2.70
C VAL A 17 9.28 2.33 2.90
N LEU A 18 10.01 2.24 1.80
CA LEU A 18 11.46 2.40 1.73
C LEU A 18 11.80 3.77 1.12
N HIS A 19 12.90 4.36 1.56
CA HIS A 19 13.37 5.64 1.03
C HIS A 19 14.75 5.42 0.42
N THR A 20 14.81 5.14 -0.88
CA THR A 20 16.07 4.91 -1.60
C THR A 20 16.41 6.16 -2.39
N GLY A 21 17.51 6.84 -2.03
CA GLY A 21 18.00 7.99 -2.80
C GLY A 21 17.07 9.23 -2.81
N GLY A 22 16.12 9.32 -1.87
CA GLY A 22 15.20 10.45 -1.74
C GLY A 22 13.83 10.26 -2.39
N THR A 23 13.63 9.16 -3.12
CA THR A 23 12.33 8.78 -3.68
C THR A 23 11.70 7.70 -2.80
N PRO A 24 10.40 7.82 -2.43
CA PRO A 24 9.70 6.77 -1.70
C PRO A 24 9.36 5.60 -2.61
N GLU A 25 9.66 4.40 -2.12
CA GLU A 25 9.28 3.12 -2.72
C GLU A 25 8.33 2.40 -1.75
N TYR A 26 7.24 1.83 -2.25
CA TYR A 26 6.22 1.22 -1.42
C TYR A 26 6.39 -0.30 -1.45
N ILE A 27 6.41 -0.93 -0.28
CA ILE A 27 6.35 -2.39 -0.20
C ILE A 27 4.88 -2.76 -0.19
N VAL A 28 4.48 -3.50 -1.21
CA VAL A 28 3.09 -3.84 -1.49
C VAL A 28 2.96 -5.36 -1.47
N GLU A 29 1.98 -5.86 -0.73
CA GLU A 29 1.58 -7.26 -0.75
C GLU A 29 0.44 -7.44 -1.77
N ILE A 30 0.70 -8.21 -2.83
CA ILE A 30 -0.23 -8.36 -3.95
C ILE A 30 -1.24 -9.47 -3.66
N ALA A 31 -2.53 -9.12 -3.68
CA ALA A 31 -3.60 -10.07 -3.38
C ALA A 31 -3.65 -11.21 -4.42
N GLY A 32 -3.71 -12.46 -3.96
CA GLY A 32 -3.83 -13.64 -4.82
C GLY A 32 -2.50 -14.19 -5.35
N THR A 33 -1.37 -13.59 -4.96
CA THR A 33 -0.04 -14.20 -5.09
C THR A 33 0.40 -14.75 -3.74
N ASP A 34 1.16 -15.85 -3.75
CA ASP A 34 1.56 -16.64 -2.57
C ASP A 34 2.52 -15.86 -1.63
N GLU A 35 2.01 -14.82 -0.94
CA GLU A 35 2.77 -13.91 -0.06
C GLU A 35 3.94 -13.18 -0.75
N VAL A 36 3.79 -12.79 -2.02
CA VAL A 36 4.83 -11.99 -2.70
C VAL A 36 4.71 -10.53 -2.26
N ARG A 37 5.71 -10.07 -1.51
CA ARG A 37 5.94 -8.66 -1.22
C ARG A 37 6.81 -8.05 -2.31
N GLU A 38 6.25 -7.13 -3.07
CA GLU A 38 6.95 -6.42 -4.13
C GLU A 38 7.26 -5.00 -3.71
N THR A 39 8.43 -4.50 -4.11
CA THR A 39 8.77 -3.07 -3.95
C THR A 39 8.35 -2.34 -5.20
N VAL A 40 7.35 -1.49 -5.07
CA VAL A 40 6.71 -0.78 -6.16
C VAL A 40 7.01 0.72 -6.02
N PRO A 41 7.63 1.35 -7.02
CA PRO A 41 7.89 2.79 -6.96
C PRO A 41 6.58 3.58 -7.18
N LEU A 42 6.57 4.84 -6.73
CA LEU A 42 5.36 5.68 -6.79
C LEU A 42 4.78 5.82 -8.21
N ASP A 43 5.62 5.81 -9.24
CA ASP A 43 5.18 5.93 -10.65
C ASP A 43 4.40 4.70 -11.16
N GLN A 44 4.46 3.58 -10.46
CA GLN A 44 3.69 2.37 -10.77
C GLN A 44 2.36 2.30 -10.01
N ILE A 45 2.09 3.27 -9.14
CA ILE A 45 0.83 3.38 -8.39
C ILE A 45 -0.14 4.22 -9.20
N LYS A 46 -1.23 3.60 -9.66
CA LYS A 46 -2.27 4.26 -10.44
C LYS A 46 -3.15 5.15 -9.56
N GLU A 47 -3.58 4.60 -8.42
CA GLU A 47 -4.45 5.26 -7.47
C GLU A 47 -4.31 4.65 -6.08
N VAL A 48 -4.46 5.48 -5.05
CA VAL A 48 -4.60 5.03 -3.66
C VAL A 48 -6.10 4.94 -3.39
N ILE A 49 -6.60 3.71 -3.18
CA ILE A 49 -8.04 3.43 -3.13
C ILE A 49 -8.63 3.69 -1.75
N PHE A 50 -7.82 3.60 -0.68
CA PHE A 50 -8.32 3.81 0.69
C PHE A 50 -7.24 4.37 1.63
N GLN A 51 -7.60 5.41 2.38
CA GLN A 51 -7.15 5.59 3.76
C GLN A 51 -8.20 4.93 4.65
N LEU A 52 -7.87 3.84 5.35
CA LEU A 52 -8.69 3.43 6.49
C LEU A 52 -8.62 4.58 7.50
N PRO A 53 -9.74 5.22 7.89
CA PRO A 53 -9.69 6.15 9.01
C PRO A 53 -9.09 5.38 10.18
N LEU A 54 -8.02 5.92 10.77
CA LEU A 54 -7.62 5.56 12.13
C LEU A 54 -8.76 6.00 13.03
N THR A 55 -9.85 5.24 13.01
CA THR A 55 -10.80 5.26 14.11
C THR A 55 -10.00 4.58 15.20
N ASP A 56 -9.26 5.40 15.95
CA ASP A 56 -9.06 5.16 17.37
C ASP A 56 -10.41 4.62 17.85
N PRO A 57 -10.51 3.41 18.41
CA PRO A 57 -11.75 2.99 19.03
C PRO A 57 -12.00 4.01 20.14
N GLU A 58 -12.74 5.07 19.81
CA GLU A 58 -13.20 6.09 20.73
C GLU A 58 -13.76 5.29 21.88
N THR A 59 -13.05 5.35 23.00
CA THR A 59 -13.33 4.54 24.17
C THR A 59 -14.68 5.00 24.67
N LYS A 60 -15.76 4.41 24.16
CA LYS A 60 -17.11 4.78 24.53
C LYS A 60 -17.44 4.04 25.82
N HIS A 61 -17.12 4.74 26.92
CA HIS A 61 -17.72 4.71 28.26
C HIS A 61 -17.74 3.41 29.06
#